data_AF-A0A9E4KYH4-F1
#
_entry.id   AF-A0A9E4KYH4-F1
#
_cell.length_a   1.000
_cell.length_b   1.000
_cell.length_c   1.000
_cell.angle_alpha   90.00
_cell.angle_beta   90.00
_cell.angle_gamma   90.00
#
_symmetry.space_group_name_H-M   'P 1'
#
loop_
_entity.id
_entity.type
_entity.pdbx_description
1 polymer ?
#
loop_
_entity_poly.entity_id
_entity_poly.type
_entity_poly.pdbx_seq_one_letter_code
_entity_poly.pdbx_strand_id
1 'polypeptide(L)'
;MLAILMVQFAGIPFSIIFGRLPAHNDQRAPFYLAFILINAIALPMLGIALVKALPANVTGAPPAPFVAQGEHVGEGEYALTGGAFSASGAWTTETVAGDVLVGEGFMGGLTALLTGVPDDLHYALSGDPDAAQTFAFNGMTLELTYRLSPDGGLIGFMLDGEVLSDGDEGAPLLVDTFGETLRYGETATIEIATAGLHTLEIINAGGW
;
A
#
# COMPACT_ATOMS: atom_id res chain seq x y z
N MET A 1 -8.36 17.03 -8.80
CA MET A 1 -7.57 17.74 -7.76
C MET A 1 -6.18 18.16 -8.24
N LEU A 2 -5.51 17.39 -9.11
CA LEU A 2 -4.17 17.70 -9.65
C LEU A 2 -4.09 19.01 -10.47
N ALA A 3 -5.12 19.33 -11.26
CA ALA A 3 -5.16 20.55 -12.09
C ALA A 3 -5.20 21.87 -11.27
N ILE A 4 -5.76 21.83 -10.05
CA ILE A 4 -5.84 23.01 -9.17
C ILE A 4 -4.47 23.30 -8.53
N LEU A 5 -3.69 22.26 -8.20
CA LEU A 5 -2.35 22.39 -7.62
C LEU A 5 -1.36 23.04 -8.61
N MET A 6 -1.47 22.66 -9.89
CA MET A 6 -0.64 23.20 -10.99
C MET A 6 -0.96 24.68 -11.28
N VAL A 7 -2.23 25.07 -11.21
CA VAL A 7 -2.65 26.48 -11.33
C VAL A 7 -2.12 27.34 -10.19
N GLN A 8 -2.07 26.82 -8.96
CA GLN A 8 -1.60 27.57 -7.80
C GLN A 8 -0.09 27.83 -7.84
N PHE A 9 0.70 26.85 -8.28
CA PHE A 9 2.16 27.00 -8.39
C PHE A 9 2.64 27.76 -9.63
N ALA A 10 1.89 27.73 -10.74
CA ALA A 10 2.30 28.40 -11.97
C ALA A 10 1.58 29.75 -12.19
N GLY A 11 0.28 29.86 -11.88
CA GLY A 11 -0.54 31.03 -12.25
C GLY A 11 -0.32 32.25 -11.36
N ILE A 12 -0.18 32.05 -10.05
CA ILE A 12 0.04 33.14 -9.08
C ILE A 12 1.38 33.84 -9.32
N PRO A 13 2.55 33.15 -9.35
CA PRO A 13 3.82 33.81 -9.63
C PRO A 13 3.87 34.42 -11.04
N PHE A 14 3.20 33.83 -12.03
CA PHE A 14 3.13 34.40 -13.37
C PHE A 14 2.39 35.76 -13.38
N SER A 15 1.27 35.87 -12.67
CA SER A 15 0.54 37.13 -12.54
C SER A 15 1.32 38.19 -11.74
N ILE A 16 2.13 37.76 -10.77
CA ILE A 16 2.99 38.64 -9.96
C ILE A 16 4.22 39.12 -10.77
N ILE A 17 4.82 38.26 -11.60
CA ILE A 17 6.02 38.60 -12.40
C ILE A 17 5.66 39.39 -13.66
N PHE A 18 4.52 39.11 -14.30
CA PHE A 18 4.19 39.67 -15.61
C PHE A 18 2.93 40.57 -15.62
N GLY A 19 2.25 40.75 -14.49
CA GLY A 19 1.16 41.71 -14.28
C GLY A 19 -0.15 41.42 -15.04
N ARG A 20 -0.16 40.53 -16.04
CA ARG A 20 -1.36 40.09 -16.79
C ARG A 20 -1.14 38.77 -17.54
N LEU A 21 -2.22 38.05 -17.83
CA LEU A 21 -2.21 36.87 -18.69
C LEU A 21 -1.94 37.27 -20.17
N PRO A 22 -1.19 36.49 -20.95
CA PRO A 22 -0.86 36.83 -22.33
C PRO A 22 -2.11 36.87 -23.22
N ALA A 23 -2.31 37.95 -23.96
CA ALA A 23 -3.37 38.05 -24.98
C ALA A 23 -2.84 37.61 -26.36
N HIS A 24 -3.73 37.15 -27.25
CA HIS A 24 -3.38 36.59 -28.56
C HIS A 24 -2.57 37.54 -29.48
N ASN A 25 -2.53 38.84 -29.19
CA ASN A 25 -1.87 39.87 -30.00
C ASN A 25 -0.71 40.59 -29.27
N ASP A 26 -0.12 39.97 -28.25
CA ASP A 26 1.03 40.55 -27.52
C ASP A 26 2.35 40.17 -28.22
N GLN A 27 3.17 41.16 -28.58
CA GLN A 27 4.48 40.95 -29.22
C GLN A 27 5.42 40.07 -28.38
N ARG A 28 5.20 39.97 -27.06
CA ARG A 28 6.01 39.16 -26.15
C ARG A 28 5.44 37.75 -25.91
N ALA A 29 4.35 37.37 -26.58
CA ALA A 29 3.74 36.05 -26.44
C ALA A 29 4.72 34.87 -26.65
N PRO A 30 5.65 34.89 -27.63
CA PRO A 30 6.64 33.82 -27.78
C PRO A 30 7.58 33.68 -26.59
N PHE A 31 7.93 34.78 -25.93
CA PHE A 31 8.79 34.79 -24.74
C PHE A 31 8.07 34.18 -23.53
N TYR A 32 6.79 34.52 -23.32
CA TYR A 32 5.98 33.92 -22.25
C TYR A 32 5.77 32.42 -22.47
N LEU A 33 5.51 32.00 -23.71
CA LEU A 33 5.36 30.59 -24.05
C LEU A 33 6.67 29.83 -23.80
N ALA A 34 7.81 30.36 -24.23
CA ALA A 34 9.12 29.76 -23.96
C ALA A 34 9.41 29.66 -22.45
N PHE A 35 9.08 30.70 -21.68
CA PHE A 35 9.24 30.68 -20.23
C PHE A 35 8.37 29.60 -19.56
N ILE A 36 7.11 29.45 -19.98
CA ILE A 36 6.21 28.40 -19.47
C ILE A 36 6.75 27.02 -19.84
N LEU A 37 7.14 26.81 -21.10
CA LEU A 37 7.66 25.52 -21.56
C LEU A 37 8.97 25.15 -20.87
N ILE A 38 9.87 26.12 -20.66
CA ILE A 38 11.11 25.90 -19.92
C ILE A 38 10.79 25.52 -18.48
N ASN A 39 9.90 26.23 -17.77
CA ASN A 39 9.57 25.87 -16.38
C ASN A 39 8.82 24.53 -16.27
N ALA A 40 7.91 24.24 -17.21
CA ALA A 40 7.16 22.99 -17.26
C ALA A 40 8.06 21.75 -17.42
N ILE A 41 9.25 21.92 -18.02
CA ILE A 41 10.24 20.86 -18.18
C ILE A 41 11.34 20.94 -17.11
N ALA A 42 11.86 22.14 -16.85
CA ALA A 42 12.99 22.36 -15.95
C ALA A 42 12.65 22.08 -14.49
N LEU A 43 11.45 22.42 -14.01
CA LEU A 43 11.08 22.16 -12.61
C LEU A 43 10.98 20.66 -12.31
N PRO A 44 10.29 19.81 -13.11
CA PRO A 44 10.33 18.36 -12.92
C PRO A 44 11.73 17.77 -13.02
N MET A 45 12.53 18.21 -14.01
CA MET A 45 13.90 17.71 -14.16
C MET A 45 14.79 18.11 -12.97
N LEU A 46 14.65 19.33 -12.46
CA LEU A 46 15.35 19.79 -11.28
C LEU A 46 14.93 18.98 -10.05
N GLY A 47 13.64 18.66 -9.90
CA GLY A 47 13.14 17.78 -8.84
C GLY A 47 13.79 16.39 -8.87
N ILE A 48 13.84 15.75 -10.04
CA ILE A 48 14.49 14.44 -10.22
C ILE A 48 15.99 14.53 -9.93
N ALA A 49 16.66 15.58 -10.40
CA ALA A 49 18.09 15.80 -10.17
C ALA A 49 18.40 16.01 -8.69
N LEU A 50 17.58 16.77 -7.97
CA LEU A 50 17.74 17.02 -6.53
C LEU A 50 17.57 15.73 -5.72
N VAL A 51 16.60 14.89 -6.04
CA VAL A 51 16.41 13.57 -5.38
C VAL A 51 17.65 12.67 -5.54
N LYS A 52 18.35 12.74 -6.68
CA LYS A 52 19.55 11.93 -6.92
C LYS A 52 20.84 12.53 -6.35
N ALA A 53 20.91 13.84 -6.19
CA ALA A 53 22.14 14.55 -5.82
C ALA A 53 22.23 14.87 -4.32
N LEU A 54 21.11 15.02 -3.61
CA LEU A 54 21.13 15.36 -2.19
C LEU A 54 21.33 14.11 -1.31
N PRO A 55 22.23 14.18 -0.32
CA PRO A 55 22.38 13.16 0.70
C PRO A 55 21.07 12.90 1.48
N ALA A 56 20.80 11.64 1.77
CA ALA A 56 19.61 11.17 2.48
C ALA A 56 19.35 11.88 3.83
N ASN A 57 20.42 12.32 4.50
CA ASN A 57 20.35 13.02 5.79
C ASN A 57 19.89 14.49 5.69
N VAL A 58 19.77 15.06 4.49
CA VAL A 58 19.27 16.43 4.26
C VAL A 58 17.82 16.41 3.73
N THR A 59 17.40 15.32 3.09
CA THR A 59 16.09 15.19 2.43
C THR A 59 15.02 14.54 3.31
N GLY A 60 15.34 14.15 4.54
CA GLY A 60 14.43 13.36 5.39
C GLY A 60 14.12 12.01 4.76
N ALA A 61 15.10 11.42 4.08
CA ALA A 61 14.92 10.17 3.36
C ALA A 61 14.37 9.08 4.31
N PRO A 62 13.50 8.20 3.80
CA PRO A 62 12.95 7.11 4.59
C PRO A 62 14.09 6.32 5.24
N PRO A 63 13.87 5.81 6.47
CA PRO A 63 14.85 4.94 7.12
C PRO A 63 15.18 3.75 6.21
N ALA A 64 16.37 3.18 6.41
CA ALA A 64 16.73 1.96 5.68
C ALA A 64 15.69 0.86 5.95
N PRO A 65 15.35 0.05 4.94
CA PRO A 65 14.34 -1.00 5.08
C PRO A 65 14.82 -2.06 6.08
N PHE A 66 13.87 -2.72 6.74
CA PHE A 66 14.18 -3.84 7.62
C PHE A 66 14.70 -5.03 6.80
N VAL A 67 15.83 -5.61 7.22
CA VAL A 67 16.44 -6.75 6.54
C VAL A 67 16.15 -8.05 7.28
N ALA A 68 16.08 -9.16 6.54
CA ALA A 68 15.86 -10.47 7.11
C ALA A 68 16.98 -10.85 8.10
N GLN A 69 16.60 -11.48 9.21
CA GLN A 69 17.53 -11.90 10.26
C GLN A 69 17.10 -13.26 10.82
N GLY A 70 17.91 -14.30 10.55
CA GLY A 70 17.59 -15.67 10.93
C GLY A 70 16.32 -16.15 10.21
N GLU A 71 15.33 -16.61 10.96
CA GLU A 71 14.02 -17.05 10.44
C GLU A 71 13.03 -15.89 10.24
N HIS A 72 13.39 -14.66 10.65
CA HIS A 72 12.53 -13.50 10.54
C HIS A 72 12.76 -12.80 9.20
N VAL A 73 11.72 -12.70 8.39
CA VAL A 73 11.79 -12.05 7.08
C VAL A 73 11.86 -10.51 7.22
N GLY A 74 12.39 -9.82 6.20
CA GLY A 74 12.51 -8.36 6.21
C GLY A 74 11.30 -7.65 5.60
N GLU A 75 11.45 -6.38 5.25
CA GLU A 75 10.45 -5.62 4.50
C GLU A 75 10.22 -6.23 3.10
N GLY A 76 8.96 -6.45 2.72
CA GLY A 76 8.59 -7.05 1.44
C GLY A 76 7.17 -7.62 1.44
N GLU A 77 6.79 -8.21 0.30
CA GLU A 77 5.52 -8.93 0.14
C GLU A 77 5.76 -10.44 0.27
N TYR A 78 4.91 -11.11 1.04
CA TYR A 78 5.05 -12.54 1.35
C TYR A 78 3.74 -13.27 1.07
N ALA A 79 3.76 -14.15 0.07
CA ALA A 79 2.63 -15.02 -0.25
C ALA A 79 2.62 -16.26 0.64
N LEU A 80 1.42 -16.81 0.90
CA LEU A 80 1.23 -18.05 1.66
C LEU A 80 1.99 -19.25 1.08
N THR A 81 2.23 -19.26 -0.23
CA THR A 81 2.96 -20.32 -0.94
C THR A 81 4.49 -20.17 -0.87
N GLY A 82 4.99 -19.02 -0.39
CA GLY A 82 6.42 -18.67 -0.35
C GLY A 82 7.21 -19.27 0.81
N GLY A 83 6.56 -20.03 1.70
CA GLY A 83 7.23 -20.70 2.84
C GLY A 83 7.56 -19.78 4.03
N ALA A 84 7.18 -18.50 3.98
CA ALA A 84 7.32 -17.57 5.10
C ALA A 84 6.29 -17.80 6.22
N PHE A 85 5.23 -18.57 5.92
CA PHE A 85 4.16 -18.92 6.85
C PHE A 85 4.24 -20.38 7.26
N SER A 86 3.92 -20.66 8.51
CA SER A 86 3.63 -22.01 8.99
C SER A 86 2.21 -22.07 9.53
N ALA A 87 1.53 -23.19 9.31
CA ALA A 87 0.10 -23.33 9.59
C ALA A 87 -0.16 -24.37 10.68
N SER A 88 -1.11 -24.08 11.57
CA SER A 88 -1.70 -25.03 12.51
C SER A 88 -3.22 -25.12 12.29
N GLY A 89 -3.80 -26.30 12.53
CA GLY A 89 -5.23 -26.55 12.25
C GLY A 89 -5.53 -26.86 10.77
N ALA A 90 -6.81 -26.94 10.43
CA ALA A 90 -7.26 -27.28 9.08
C ALA A 90 -7.39 -26.04 8.18
N TRP A 91 -6.69 -26.03 7.05
CA TRP A 91 -6.72 -24.94 6.07
C TRP A 91 -7.03 -25.42 4.66
N THR A 92 -7.80 -24.62 3.94
CA THR A 92 -7.99 -24.74 2.50
C THR A 92 -7.45 -23.49 1.81
N THR A 93 -6.72 -23.65 0.71
CA THR A 93 -6.23 -22.52 -0.07
C THR A 93 -7.18 -22.24 -1.24
N GLU A 94 -7.64 -21.00 -1.36
CA GLU A 94 -8.31 -20.48 -2.53
C GLU A 94 -7.33 -19.63 -3.33
N THR A 95 -7.30 -19.81 -4.65
CA THR A 95 -6.46 -18.99 -5.55
C THR A 95 -7.36 -18.17 -6.44
N VAL A 96 -7.11 -16.86 -6.46
CA VAL A 96 -7.80 -15.90 -7.32
C VAL A 96 -6.80 -15.41 -8.34
N ALA A 97 -7.08 -15.71 -9.61
CA ALA A 97 -6.19 -15.35 -10.69
C ALA A 97 -6.12 -13.82 -10.86
N GLY A 98 -4.94 -13.31 -11.21
CA GLY A 98 -4.71 -11.87 -11.36
C GLY A 98 -5.61 -11.19 -12.39
N ASP A 99 -6.03 -11.91 -13.42
CA ASP A 99 -6.98 -11.42 -14.44
C ASP A 99 -8.38 -11.14 -13.87
N VAL A 100 -8.83 -11.91 -12.88
CA VAL A 100 -10.07 -11.66 -12.14
C VAL A 100 -9.96 -10.39 -11.29
N LEU A 101 -8.78 -10.12 -10.72
CA LEU A 101 -8.56 -8.97 -9.83
C LEU A 101 -8.57 -7.62 -10.56
N VAL A 102 -8.14 -7.58 -11.83
CA VAL A 102 -8.18 -6.36 -12.65
C VAL A 102 -9.61 -5.99 -13.07
N GLY A 103 -10.54 -6.94 -12.96
CA GLY A 103 -11.91 -6.81 -13.39
C GLY A 103 -12.09 -7.04 -14.89
N GLU A 104 -13.32 -7.40 -15.29
CA GLU A 104 -13.62 -7.74 -16.68
C GLU A 104 -13.92 -6.50 -17.54
N GLY A 105 -13.77 -6.66 -18.87
CA GLY A 105 -14.20 -5.68 -19.86
C GLY A 105 -13.16 -4.60 -20.19
N PHE A 106 -13.62 -3.55 -20.89
CA PHE A 106 -12.74 -2.52 -21.47
C PHE A 106 -11.88 -1.80 -20.42
N MET A 107 -12.45 -1.47 -19.26
CA MET A 107 -11.72 -0.79 -18.19
C MET A 107 -10.66 -1.69 -17.57
N GLY A 108 -10.96 -2.97 -17.30
CA GLY A 108 -9.98 -3.93 -16.81
C GLY A 108 -8.83 -4.13 -17.82
N GLY A 109 -9.16 -4.28 -19.10
CA GLY A 109 -8.16 -4.39 -20.17
C GLY A 109 -7.24 -3.15 -20.28
N LEU A 110 -7.79 -1.94 -20.10
CA LEU A 110 -6.98 -0.72 -20.07
C LEU A 110 -6.08 -0.66 -18.83
N THR A 111 -6.58 -1.06 -17.67
CA THR A 111 -5.78 -1.11 -16.44
C THR A 111 -4.63 -2.09 -16.61
N ALA A 112 -4.89 -3.34 -17.02
CA ALA A 112 -3.86 -4.35 -17.27
C ALA A 112 -2.79 -3.87 -18.27
N LEU A 113 -3.19 -3.14 -19.33
CA LEU A 113 -2.26 -2.57 -20.30
C LEU A 113 -1.34 -1.50 -19.69
N LEU A 114 -1.85 -0.69 -18.77
CA LEU A 114 -1.11 0.44 -18.18
C LEU A 114 -0.29 0.05 -16.94
N THR A 115 -0.78 -0.90 -16.14
CA THR A 115 -0.19 -1.27 -14.85
C THR A 115 0.37 -2.69 -14.81
N GLY A 116 0.11 -3.51 -15.83
CA GLY A 116 0.32 -4.96 -15.78
C GLY A 116 -0.86 -5.68 -15.14
N VAL A 117 -0.89 -7.01 -15.33
CA VAL A 117 -1.79 -7.90 -14.59
C VAL A 117 -1.12 -8.20 -13.24
N PRO A 118 -1.83 -8.05 -12.11
CA PRO A 118 -1.30 -8.40 -10.80
C PRO A 118 -1.02 -9.90 -10.73
N ASP A 119 -0.19 -10.31 -9.78
CA ASP A 119 0.02 -11.72 -9.50
C ASP A 119 -1.24 -12.36 -8.90
N ASP A 120 -1.32 -13.69 -8.97
CA ASP A 120 -2.41 -14.45 -8.37
C ASP A 120 -2.40 -14.28 -6.85
N LEU A 121 -3.57 -14.04 -6.26
CA LEU A 121 -3.73 -13.97 -4.81
C LEU A 121 -4.13 -15.33 -4.24
N HIS A 122 -3.47 -15.70 -3.15
CA HIS A 122 -3.77 -16.92 -2.40
C HIS A 122 -4.39 -16.56 -1.06
N TYR A 123 -5.55 -17.13 -0.75
CA TYR A 123 -6.24 -16.97 0.52
C TYR A 123 -6.22 -18.29 1.29
N ALA A 124 -5.78 -18.26 2.55
CA ALA A 124 -5.94 -19.37 3.49
C ALA A 124 -7.30 -19.22 4.18
N LEU A 125 -8.13 -20.25 4.08
CA LEU A 125 -9.47 -20.30 4.66
C LEU A 125 -9.54 -21.44 5.66
N SER A 126 -10.10 -21.16 6.84
CA SER A 126 -10.35 -22.16 7.86
C SER A 126 -11.74 -21.97 8.45
N GLY A 127 -12.44 -23.08 8.67
CA GLY A 127 -13.63 -23.14 9.52
C GLY A 127 -13.36 -23.74 10.90
N ASP A 128 -12.11 -24.09 11.18
CA ASP A 128 -11.65 -24.64 12.45
C ASP A 128 -11.29 -23.47 13.40
N PRO A 129 -12.01 -23.30 14.52
CA PRO A 129 -11.65 -22.31 15.52
C PRO A 129 -10.20 -22.51 15.99
N ASP A 130 -9.51 -21.42 16.28
CA ASP A 130 -8.11 -21.43 16.75
C ASP A 130 -7.07 -21.94 15.73
N ALA A 131 -7.47 -22.25 14.49
CA ALA A 131 -6.51 -22.48 13.40
C ALA A 131 -5.68 -21.20 13.18
N ALA A 132 -4.36 -21.35 13.07
CA ALA A 132 -3.44 -20.20 13.01
C ALA A 132 -2.46 -20.27 11.83
N GLN A 133 -2.09 -19.10 11.31
CA GLN A 133 -0.94 -18.89 10.44
C GLN A 133 0.11 -18.10 11.20
N THR A 134 1.31 -18.65 11.35
CA THR A 134 2.43 -18.01 12.04
C THR A 134 3.39 -17.40 11.03
N PHE A 135 3.77 -16.14 11.26
CA PHE A 135 4.64 -15.34 10.42
C PHE A 135 5.73 -14.65 11.26
N ALA A 136 6.99 -14.99 11.01
CA ALA A 136 8.14 -14.40 11.69
C ALA A 136 8.75 -13.28 10.84
N PHE A 137 8.82 -12.05 11.37
CA PHE A 137 9.26 -10.87 10.61
C PHE A 137 10.10 -9.91 11.46
N ASN A 138 10.87 -9.08 10.77
CA ASN A 138 11.63 -7.97 11.33
C ASN A 138 10.97 -6.66 10.87
N GLY A 139 10.31 -5.94 11.78
CA GLY A 139 9.61 -4.70 11.43
C GLY A 139 8.73 -4.17 12.56
N MET A 140 7.85 -3.23 12.21
CA MET A 140 6.87 -2.62 13.14
C MET A 140 5.48 -2.41 12.52
N THR A 141 5.33 -2.71 11.24
CA THR A 141 4.07 -2.52 10.52
C THR A 141 3.90 -3.64 9.52
N LEU A 142 2.68 -4.18 9.45
CA LEU A 142 2.30 -5.24 8.53
C LEU A 142 1.02 -4.83 7.82
N GLU A 143 0.88 -5.26 6.57
CA GLU A 143 -0.36 -5.16 5.82
C GLU A 143 -0.85 -6.57 5.54
N LEU A 144 -2.01 -6.92 6.10
CA LEU A 144 -2.68 -8.19 5.84
C LEU A 144 -3.64 -8.00 4.67
N THR A 145 -3.45 -8.78 3.60
CA THR A 145 -4.46 -8.91 2.55
C THR A 145 -5.46 -10.01 2.91
N TYR A 146 -6.75 -9.69 2.92
CA TYR A 146 -7.85 -10.59 3.22
C TYR A 146 -9.00 -10.44 2.22
N ARG A 147 -10.05 -11.24 2.40
CA ARG A 147 -11.28 -11.16 1.60
C ARG A 147 -12.47 -10.89 2.50
N LEU A 148 -13.47 -10.19 1.97
CA LEU A 148 -14.79 -10.09 2.59
C LEU A 148 -15.72 -11.13 1.97
N SER A 149 -16.55 -11.78 2.77
CA SER A 149 -17.56 -12.73 2.27
C SER A 149 -18.77 -12.86 3.20
N PRO A 150 -19.94 -13.34 2.71
CA PRO A 150 -21.11 -13.56 3.58
C PRO A 150 -20.88 -14.60 4.67
N ASP A 151 -19.92 -15.50 4.44
CA ASP A 151 -19.51 -16.54 5.39
C ASP A 151 -18.25 -16.11 6.19
N GLY A 152 -17.91 -14.82 6.17
CA GLY A 152 -16.77 -14.26 6.88
C GLY A 152 -16.94 -14.30 8.40
N GLY A 153 -15.82 -14.42 9.10
CA GLY A 153 -15.74 -14.36 10.56
C GLY A 153 -14.74 -13.30 11.02
N LEU A 154 -14.21 -13.49 12.22
CA LEU A 154 -13.20 -12.62 12.81
C LEU A 154 -11.82 -13.24 12.69
N ILE A 155 -10.85 -12.43 12.30
CA ILE A 155 -9.42 -12.74 12.41
C ILE A 155 -8.90 -12.07 13.67
N GLY A 156 -8.24 -12.84 14.53
CA GLY A 156 -7.52 -12.34 15.70
C GLY A 156 -6.01 -12.41 15.50
N PHE A 157 -5.29 -11.65 16.32
CA PHE A 157 -3.83 -11.56 16.24
C PHE A 157 -3.18 -11.79 17.60
N MET A 158 -2.13 -12.59 17.61
CA MET A 158 -1.18 -12.67 18.73
C MET A 158 0.20 -12.24 18.26
N LEU A 159 0.88 -11.45 19.07
CA LEU A 159 2.25 -11.00 18.84
C LEU A 159 3.13 -11.56 19.96
N ASP A 160 4.14 -12.34 19.59
CA ASP A 160 5.10 -12.95 20.52
C ASP A 160 4.43 -13.75 21.66
N GLY A 161 3.28 -14.37 21.37
CA GLY A 161 2.49 -15.16 22.32
C GLY A 161 1.49 -14.37 23.17
N GLU A 162 1.39 -13.05 23.00
CA GLU A 162 0.40 -12.20 23.68
C GLU A 162 -0.67 -11.70 22.71
N VAL A 163 -1.90 -11.46 23.20
CA VAL A 163 -2.98 -10.92 22.36
C VAL A 163 -2.61 -9.49 21.93
N LEU A 164 -2.58 -9.27 20.62
CA LEU A 164 -2.34 -7.94 20.08
C LEU A 164 -3.57 -7.07 20.33
N SER A 165 -3.36 -5.86 20.87
CA SER A 165 -4.44 -4.95 21.23
C SER A 165 -4.59 -3.81 20.23
N ASP A 166 -5.83 -3.35 20.03
CA ASP A 166 -6.15 -2.14 19.28
C ASP A 166 -5.97 -0.91 20.19
N GLY A 167 -4.84 -0.22 20.01
CA GLY A 167 -4.52 1.02 20.70
C GLY A 167 -4.43 0.92 22.23
N ASP A 168 -4.64 2.06 22.90
CA ASP A 168 -4.45 2.22 24.34
C ASP A 168 -5.59 1.63 25.19
N GLU A 169 -6.72 1.24 24.57
CA GLU A 169 -7.90 0.74 25.29
C GLU A 169 -7.80 -0.74 25.66
N GLY A 170 -6.79 -1.46 25.15
CA GLY A 170 -6.51 -2.86 25.50
C GLY A 170 -7.53 -3.87 24.97
N ALA A 171 -8.41 -3.46 24.05
CA ALA A 171 -9.29 -4.37 23.33
C ALA A 171 -8.46 -5.22 22.34
N PRO A 172 -8.77 -6.50 22.12
CA PRO A 172 -8.07 -7.30 21.12
C PRO A 172 -8.22 -6.69 19.72
N LEU A 173 -7.12 -6.65 18.96
CA LEU A 173 -7.17 -6.31 17.54
C LEU A 173 -7.87 -7.43 16.79
N LEU A 174 -8.98 -7.08 16.14
CA LEU A 174 -9.80 -8.01 15.36
C LEU A 174 -10.07 -7.42 13.97
N VAL A 175 -9.99 -8.27 12.94
CA VAL A 175 -10.40 -7.92 11.58
C VAL A 175 -11.68 -8.67 11.24
N ASP A 176 -12.76 -7.94 10.99
CA ASP A 176 -14.03 -8.49 10.52
C ASP A 176 -13.96 -8.77 9.02
N THR A 177 -14.15 -10.03 8.65
CA THR A 177 -14.13 -10.50 7.26
C THR A 177 -15.53 -10.70 6.69
N PHE A 178 -16.58 -10.35 7.45
CA PHE A 178 -17.95 -10.40 6.96
C PHE A 178 -18.24 -9.29 5.95
N GLY A 179 -18.85 -9.66 4.83
CA GLY A 179 -19.40 -8.70 3.87
C GLY A 179 -20.51 -9.31 3.02
N GLU A 180 -21.57 -8.55 2.74
CA GLU A 180 -22.72 -9.02 1.93
C GLU A 180 -22.32 -9.47 0.52
N THR A 181 -21.18 -8.98 0.02
CA THR A 181 -20.65 -9.31 -1.30
C THR A 181 -19.22 -9.78 -1.17
N LEU A 182 -18.87 -10.82 -1.93
CA LEU A 182 -17.52 -11.34 -2.01
C LEU A 182 -16.60 -10.29 -2.63
N ARG A 183 -15.57 -9.89 -1.88
CA ARG A 183 -14.56 -8.93 -2.32
C ARG A 183 -13.17 -9.43 -1.97
N TYR A 184 -12.26 -9.30 -2.91
CA TYR A 184 -10.87 -9.71 -2.78
C TYR A 184 -9.96 -8.48 -2.73
N GLY A 185 -8.78 -8.67 -2.15
CA GLY A 185 -7.73 -7.64 -2.08
C GLY A 185 -7.99 -6.56 -1.04
N GLU A 186 -8.84 -6.83 -0.04
CA GLU A 186 -9.01 -5.90 1.08
C GLU A 186 -7.77 -5.97 1.97
N THR A 187 -7.35 -4.84 2.53
CA THR A 187 -6.15 -4.76 3.35
C THR A 187 -6.45 -4.24 4.75
N ALA A 188 -5.72 -4.76 5.74
CA ALA A 188 -5.73 -4.28 7.11
C ALA A 188 -4.31 -3.99 7.56
N THR A 189 -4.09 -2.81 8.13
CA THR A 189 -2.79 -2.42 8.68
C THR A 189 -2.71 -2.84 10.14
N ILE A 190 -1.61 -3.51 10.50
CA ILE A 190 -1.31 -3.95 11.85
C ILE A 190 -0.05 -3.19 12.29
N GLU A 191 -0.19 -2.35 13.31
CA GLU A 191 0.90 -1.56 13.87
C GLU A 191 1.43 -2.20 15.15
N ILE A 192 2.75 -2.16 15.32
CA ILE A 192 3.46 -2.72 16.47
C ILE A 192 4.27 -1.62 17.11
N ALA A 193 4.16 -1.52 18.44
CA ALA A 193 4.73 -0.42 19.21
C ALA A 193 6.26 -0.31 19.09
N THR A 194 6.94 -1.44 18.94
CA THR A 194 8.40 -1.50 18.86
C THR A 194 8.84 -2.14 17.56
N ALA A 195 9.83 -1.55 16.90
CA ALA A 195 10.49 -2.20 15.78
C ALA A 195 11.43 -3.31 16.26
N GLY A 196 11.39 -4.46 15.59
CA GLY A 196 12.29 -5.56 15.89
C GLY A 196 11.85 -6.88 15.29
N LEU A 197 12.42 -7.96 15.84
CA LEU A 197 12.10 -9.34 15.49
C LEU A 197 10.85 -9.77 16.26
N HIS A 198 9.83 -10.18 15.54
CA HIS A 198 8.53 -10.56 16.09
C HIS A 198 7.97 -11.80 15.40
N THR A 199 7.14 -12.54 16.13
CA THR A 199 6.31 -13.62 15.59
C THR A 199 4.85 -13.22 15.70
N LEU A 200 4.18 -13.06 14.56
CA LEU A 200 2.74 -12.84 14.49
C LEU A 200 2.03 -14.18 14.28
N GLU A 201 0.99 -14.45 15.07
CA GLU A 201 0.02 -15.50 14.80
C GLU A 201 -1.30 -14.86 14.37
N ILE A 202 -1.76 -15.25 13.18
CA ILE A 202 -3.02 -14.82 12.57
C ILE A 202 -4.02 -15.97 12.79
N ILE A 203 -5.03 -15.74 13.62
CA ILE A 203 -5.86 -16.79 14.19
C ILE A 203 -7.30 -16.67 13.69
N ASN A 204 -7.92 -17.79 13.37
CA ASN A 204 -9.37 -17.86 13.20
C ASN A 204 -10.06 -17.68 14.55
N ALA A 205 -10.54 -16.46 14.83
CA ALA A 205 -11.24 -16.13 16.07
C ALA A 205 -12.73 -16.52 16.03
N GLY A 206 -13.19 -17.17 14.95
CA GLY A 206 -14.57 -17.61 14.75
C GLY A 206 -15.50 -16.51 14.22
N GLY A 207 -16.72 -16.91 13.87
CA GLY A 207 -17.82 -16.01 13.50
C GLY A 207 -18.96 -16.09 14.52
N TRP A 208 -19.82 -15.07 14.55
CA TRP A 208 -21.00 -15.00 15.42
C TRP A 208 -22.11 -15.97 15.00
#